data_AF-A0A8X8YXZ6-F1
#
_entry.id   AF-A0A8X8YXZ6-F1
#
_cell.length_a   1.000
_cell.length_b   1.000
_cell.length_c   1.000
_cell.angle_alpha   90.00
_cell.angle_beta   90.00
_cell.angle_gamma   90.00
#
_symmetry.space_group_name_H-M   'P 1'
#
loop_
_entity.id
_entity.type
_entity.pdbx_description
1 polymer ?
#
loop_
_entity_poly.entity_id
_entity_poly.type
_entity_poly.pdbx_seq_one_letter_code
_entity_poly.pdbx_strand_id
1 'polypeptide(L)'
;MNSIATRSLKSKSTKFALSRFTQFFSTTSPPPSPPQSFFPNYPHTLDGLRRRLDDESPSLGDFIKLQSDNSYSVEVGTKKKPLPKPKWMKESIPGGDKYTHIKKKLRELKLHTVCEEAKCPNLGECWSGGETGTATATIMILGDTCTRGCRFCNVKTSRTPPPPDPNEPQNVAEAIASWGLEYVVITSVDRDDLPDQGSGHFAETVQKLKILKPSMLIEALVPDFRGDEVCVEKVATSGLDVFAHNIETVEELQSAVRDHRANFKQSLDVLVKAKEYAPQGTLTKTSVMLGCGETPDQVVKTMEKVRAAGVDVMTFGQYMRPSKRHMPVSDYITPEAFEKYRLVGMEMGFRYVASGPMVRSSYKAGEFYIKSMIESDRAASSN
;
A
#
# COMPACT_ATOMS: atom_id res chain seq x y z
N MET A 1 16.93 -14.19 65.96
CA MET A 1 16.27 -13.87 64.68
C MET A 1 17.26 -14.20 63.57
N ASN A 2 17.13 -15.42 63.03
CA ASN A 2 17.93 -16.04 61.96
C ASN A 2 17.54 -15.43 60.59
N SER A 3 18.28 -15.46 59.49
CA SER A 3 19.66 -15.80 59.11
C SER A 3 19.82 -15.33 57.65
N ILE A 4 21.03 -14.89 57.31
CA ILE A 4 21.53 -14.54 55.98
C ILE A 4 21.46 -15.75 55.02
N ALA A 5 21.20 -15.50 53.73
CA ALA A 5 21.52 -16.43 52.65
C ALA A 5 21.78 -15.71 51.31
N THR A 6 23.05 -15.34 51.07
CA THR A 6 23.65 -15.17 49.74
C THR A 6 24.14 -16.53 49.23
N ARG A 7 23.82 -16.90 47.98
CA ARG A 7 24.42 -18.08 47.31
C ARG A 7 25.17 -17.68 46.04
N SER A 8 26.48 -17.87 46.12
CA SER A 8 27.47 -17.87 45.03
C SER A 8 27.49 -19.25 44.35
N LEU A 9 27.59 -19.27 43.01
CA LEU A 9 27.78 -20.48 42.21
C LEU A 9 29.28 -20.67 41.92
N LYS A 10 29.81 -21.82 42.35
CA LYS A 10 31.20 -22.25 42.12
C LYS A 10 31.34 -23.03 40.81
N SER A 11 32.49 -22.79 40.16
CA SER A 11 33.04 -23.52 39.02
C SER A 11 33.35 -24.99 39.33
N LYS A 12 33.28 -25.86 38.32
CA LYS A 12 34.16 -27.03 38.19
C LYS A 12 34.54 -27.27 36.72
N SER A 13 35.85 -27.32 36.49
CA SER A 13 36.53 -27.72 35.26
C SER A 13 36.93 -29.19 35.35
N THR A 14 36.86 -29.92 34.23
CA THR A 14 37.67 -31.14 34.00
C THR A 14 38.05 -31.24 32.51
N LYS A 15 39.35 -31.22 32.25
CA LYS A 15 40.05 -31.55 30.99
C LYS A 15 40.50 -33.01 31.03
N PHE A 16 40.53 -33.71 29.89
CA PHE A 16 41.47 -34.77 29.46
C PHE A 16 40.90 -35.39 28.15
N ALA A 17 41.62 -35.90 27.15
CA ALA A 17 42.85 -35.55 26.45
C ALA A 17 42.76 -36.26 25.07
N LEU A 18 43.59 -35.84 24.12
CA LEU A 18 43.64 -36.23 22.71
C LEU A 18 43.91 -37.73 22.43
N SER A 19 43.40 -38.21 21.30
CA SER A 19 44.15 -39.08 20.38
C SER A 19 43.80 -38.77 18.91
N ARG A 20 44.85 -38.52 18.11
CA ARG A 20 44.89 -38.44 16.62
C ARG A 20 44.61 -39.85 16.03
N PHE A 21 44.26 -40.11 14.77
CA PHE A 21 44.59 -39.69 13.39
C PHE A 21 43.45 -40.35 12.52
N THR A 22 43.00 -39.95 11.33
CA THR A 22 43.68 -39.69 10.05
C THR A 22 42.63 -39.25 9.02
N GLN A 23 43.05 -38.32 8.14
CA GLN A 23 42.52 -37.89 6.83
C GLN A 23 41.38 -38.69 6.16
N PHE A 24 40.35 -37.98 5.66
CA PHE A 24 39.78 -38.20 4.32
C PHE A 24 39.31 -36.85 3.72
N PHE A 25 39.99 -36.47 2.62
CA PHE A 25 39.66 -35.63 1.47
C PHE A 25 38.81 -34.35 1.58
N SER A 26 39.48 -33.28 1.14
CA SER A 26 38.96 -31.99 0.71
C SER A 26 38.13 -32.11 -0.58
N THR A 27 36.89 -31.62 -0.53
CA THR A 27 36.23 -30.94 -1.67
C THR A 27 35.30 -29.86 -1.11
N THR A 28 35.84 -28.68 -0.85
CA THR A 28 35.02 -27.48 -0.59
C THR A 28 34.52 -26.96 -1.94
N SER A 29 33.28 -27.27 -2.30
CA SER A 29 32.57 -26.51 -3.33
C SER A 29 32.22 -25.12 -2.77
N PRO A 30 32.62 -24.02 -3.44
CA PRO A 30 32.21 -22.69 -3.01
C PRO A 30 30.68 -22.54 -3.10
N PRO A 31 30.06 -21.71 -2.25
CA PRO A 31 28.63 -21.43 -2.36
C PRO A 31 28.32 -20.85 -3.76
N PRO A 32 27.16 -21.19 -4.35
CA PRO A 32 26.79 -20.67 -5.65
C PRO A 32 26.71 -19.15 -5.59
N SER A 33 27.36 -18.50 -6.55
CA SER A 33 27.28 -17.06 -6.75
C SER A 33 25.81 -16.64 -6.94
N PRO A 34 25.40 -15.44 -6.46
CA PRO A 34 24.07 -14.94 -6.74
C PRO A 34 23.85 -14.90 -8.26
N PRO A 35 22.62 -15.18 -8.74
CA PRO A 35 22.36 -15.19 -10.18
C PRO A 35 22.70 -13.82 -10.74
N GLN A 36 23.66 -13.79 -11.68
CA GLN A 36 23.96 -12.59 -12.44
C GLN A 36 22.68 -12.16 -13.15
N SER A 37 22.27 -10.91 -12.93
CA SER A 37 21.11 -10.31 -13.57
C SER A 37 21.37 -10.24 -15.09
N PHE A 38 20.90 -11.23 -15.83
CA PHE A 38 20.77 -11.16 -17.28
C PHE A 38 19.57 -10.28 -17.63
N PHE A 39 19.69 -8.98 -17.37
CA PHE A 39 18.79 -7.99 -17.95
C PHE A 39 19.66 -7.03 -18.77
N PRO A 40 19.55 -7.04 -20.10
CA PRO A 40 20.27 -6.08 -20.93
C PRO A 40 19.86 -4.65 -20.54
N ASN A 41 20.81 -3.72 -20.61
CA ASN A 41 20.59 -2.29 -20.39
C ASN A 41 19.63 -1.75 -21.46
N TYR A 42 18.33 -1.73 -21.15
CA TYR A 42 17.31 -1.14 -22.01
C TYR A 42 16.89 0.24 -21.47
N PRO A 43 16.76 1.25 -22.34
CA PRO A 43 16.36 2.60 -21.93
C PRO A 43 14.92 2.62 -21.38
N HIS A 44 14.72 3.35 -20.28
CA HIS A 44 13.42 3.60 -19.62
C HIS A 44 12.50 4.51 -20.45
N THR A 45 12.19 4.13 -21.69
CA THR A 45 11.29 4.85 -22.58
C THR A 45 10.06 4.00 -22.88
N LEU A 46 8.90 4.63 -23.13
CA LEU A 46 7.66 3.94 -23.50
C LEU A 46 7.85 3.00 -24.70
N ASP A 47 8.65 3.42 -25.69
CA ASP A 47 8.94 2.60 -26.86
C ASP A 47 9.86 1.41 -26.54
N GLY A 48 10.75 1.54 -25.55
CA GLY A 48 11.57 0.45 -25.05
C GLY A 48 10.76 -0.59 -24.25
N LEU A 49 9.78 -0.14 -23.46
CA LEU A 49 8.86 -1.04 -22.76
C LEU A 49 7.92 -1.76 -23.73
N ARG A 50 7.38 -1.05 -24.73
CA ARG A 50 6.53 -1.64 -25.77
C ARG A 50 7.25 -2.70 -26.58
N ARG A 51 8.47 -2.42 -27.06
CA ARG A 51 9.26 -3.44 -27.79
C ARG A 51 9.54 -4.68 -26.96
N ARG A 52 9.83 -4.52 -25.66
CA ARG A 52 9.97 -5.67 -24.73
C ARG A 52 8.69 -6.49 -24.61
N LEU A 53 7.53 -5.82 -24.46
CA LEU A 53 6.24 -6.50 -24.36
C LEU A 53 5.84 -7.14 -25.71
N ASP A 54 6.15 -6.53 -26.84
CA ASP A 54 5.85 -7.06 -28.17
C ASP A 54 6.76 -8.25 -28.53
N ASP A 55 8.03 -8.26 -28.11
CA ASP A 55 8.99 -9.33 -28.41
C ASP A 55 8.86 -10.54 -27.46
N GLU A 56 8.35 -10.37 -26.23
CA GLU A 56 8.30 -11.43 -25.21
C GLU A 56 6.90 -11.82 -24.69
N SER A 57 5.81 -11.09 -24.99
CA SER A 57 4.61 -11.22 -24.17
C SER A 57 3.42 -11.96 -24.82
N PRO A 58 3.01 -13.13 -24.29
CA PRO A 58 1.66 -13.67 -24.45
C PRO A 58 0.59 -12.91 -23.64
N SER A 59 0.92 -11.76 -23.02
CA SER A 59 0.12 -11.12 -21.96
C SER A 59 -1.30 -10.70 -22.36
N LEU A 60 -1.52 -10.15 -23.57
CA LEU A 60 -2.88 -9.81 -24.02
C LEU A 60 -3.68 -11.07 -24.40
N GLY A 61 -3.01 -12.04 -25.06
CA GLY A 61 -3.61 -13.32 -25.46
C GLY A 61 -4.15 -14.11 -24.28
N ASP A 62 -3.49 -14.01 -23.13
CA ASP A 62 -3.91 -14.66 -21.90
C ASP A 62 -5.19 -14.06 -21.29
N PHE A 63 -5.42 -12.74 -21.42
CA PHE A 63 -6.69 -12.12 -21.00
C PHE A 63 -7.80 -12.40 -22.00
N ILE A 64 -7.50 -12.40 -23.30
CA ILE A 64 -8.45 -12.81 -24.35
C ILE A 64 -8.93 -14.24 -24.09
N LYS A 65 -8.04 -15.15 -23.67
CA LYS A 65 -8.43 -16.51 -23.28
C LYS A 65 -9.31 -16.56 -22.03
N LEU A 66 -9.03 -15.74 -21.00
CA LEU A 66 -9.93 -15.66 -19.84
C LEU A 66 -11.31 -15.12 -20.23
N GLN A 67 -11.36 -14.15 -21.13
CA GLN A 67 -12.61 -13.58 -21.64
C GLN A 67 -13.37 -14.60 -22.49
N SER A 68 -12.70 -15.35 -23.37
CA SER A 68 -13.34 -16.39 -24.18
C SER A 68 -13.91 -17.52 -23.33
N ASP A 69 -13.24 -17.83 -22.21
CA ASP A 69 -13.63 -18.91 -21.31
C ASP A 69 -14.59 -18.43 -20.20
N ASN A 70 -15.07 -17.17 -20.24
CA ASN A 70 -15.91 -16.54 -19.20
C ASN A 70 -15.32 -16.65 -17.77
N SER A 71 -13.99 -16.66 -17.65
CA SER A 71 -13.27 -16.84 -16.39
C SER A 71 -12.62 -15.56 -15.86
N TYR A 72 -12.77 -14.43 -16.57
CA TYR A 72 -12.25 -13.12 -16.13
C TYR A 72 -13.05 -12.49 -14.99
N SER A 73 -14.38 -12.54 -15.09
CA SER A 73 -15.28 -11.89 -14.14
C SER A 73 -16.60 -12.62 -13.99
N VAL A 74 -17.32 -12.30 -12.93
CA VAL A 74 -18.70 -12.70 -12.69
C VAL A 74 -19.59 -11.47 -12.76
N GLU A 75 -20.62 -11.53 -13.59
CA GLU A 75 -21.61 -10.47 -13.71
C GLU A 75 -22.36 -10.23 -12.39
N VAL A 76 -22.68 -8.97 -12.10
CA VAL A 76 -23.39 -8.57 -10.88
C VAL A 76 -24.90 -8.81 -10.97
N GLY A 77 -25.42 -9.06 -12.18
CA GLY A 77 -26.86 -9.11 -12.47
C GLY A 77 -27.50 -7.71 -12.59
N THR A 78 -28.81 -7.66 -12.78
CA THR A 78 -29.53 -6.38 -13.00
C THR A 78 -29.99 -5.75 -11.68
N LYS A 79 -30.31 -4.44 -11.68
CA LYS A 79 -30.91 -3.77 -10.51
C LYS A 79 -32.16 -4.47 -9.97
N LYS A 80 -32.97 -5.09 -10.84
CA LYS A 80 -34.19 -5.82 -10.46
C LYS A 80 -33.91 -7.26 -10.01
N LYS A 81 -32.79 -7.84 -10.45
CA LYS A 81 -32.36 -9.22 -10.14
C LYS A 81 -30.85 -9.24 -9.88
N PRO A 82 -30.39 -8.78 -8.71
CA PRO A 82 -28.97 -8.83 -8.38
C PRO A 82 -28.54 -10.27 -8.14
N LEU A 83 -27.36 -10.63 -8.63
CA LEU A 83 -26.73 -11.90 -8.31
C LEU A 83 -26.02 -11.81 -6.95
N PRO A 84 -25.95 -12.92 -6.19
CA PRO A 84 -25.25 -12.92 -4.91
C PRO A 84 -23.75 -12.62 -5.10
N LYS A 85 -23.16 -11.97 -4.09
CA LYS A 85 -21.69 -11.77 -4.06
C LYS A 85 -20.98 -13.13 -4.18
N PRO A 86 -19.92 -13.22 -5.00
CA PRO A 86 -19.13 -14.44 -5.12
C PRO A 86 -18.55 -14.91 -3.78
N LYS A 87 -18.29 -16.22 -3.66
CA LYS A 87 -17.84 -16.81 -2.39
C LYS A 87 -16.48 -16.28 -1.92
N TRP A 88 -15.57 -15.95 -2.84
CA TRP A 88 -14.24 -15.40 -2.54
C TRP A 88 -14.26 -13.95 -2.02
N MET A 89 -15.42 -13.30 -2.07
CA MET A 89 -15.64 -11.93 -1.59
C MET A 89 -16.27 -11.88 -0.19
N LYS A 90 -16.35 -13.02 0.50
CA LYS A 90 -16.90 -13.09 1.85
C LYS A 90 -15.85 -12.66 2.87
N GLU A 91 -16.30 -11.81 3.79
CA GLU A 91 -15.46 -11.18 4.80
C GLU A 91 -15.54 -11.95 6.12
N SER A 92 -14.43 -11.99 6.86
CA SER A 92 -14.42 -12.42 8.25
C SER A 92 -14.90 -11.29 9.15
N ILE A 93 -15.71 -11.61 10.17
CA ILE A 93 -16.16 -10.62 11.15
C ILE A 93 -14.96 -10.16 11.99
N PRO A 94 -14.68 -8.84 12.10
CA PRO A 94 -13.57 -8.34 12.89
C PRO A 94 -13.76 -8.61 14.39
N GLY A 95 -12.70 -9.06 15.07
CA GLY A 95 -12.70 -9.37 16.51
C GLY A 95 -11.30 -9.55 17.10
N GLY A 96 -11.21 -9.67 18.42
CA GLY A 96 -9.98 -9.91 19.17
C GLY A 96 -9.52 -8.77 20.08
N ASP A 97 -8.61 -9.07 21.02
CA ASP A 97 -8.16 -8.13 22.05
C ASP A 97 -7.37 -6.93 21.49
N LYS A 98 -6.44 -7.19 20.55
CA LYS A 98 -5.68 -6.12 19.86
C LYS A 98 -6.59 -5.16 19.10
N TYR A 99 -7.59 -5.69 18.39
CA TYR A 99 -8.60 -4.90 17.70
C TYR A 99 -9.35 -3.98 18.67
N THR A 100 -9.83 -4.54 19.79
CA THR A 100 -10.56 -3.79 20.82
C THR A 100 -9.68 -2.71 21.46
N HIS A 101 -8.41 -2.99 21.69
CA HIS A 101 -7.43 -2.04 22.23
C HIS A 101 -7.17 -0.87 21.29
N ILE A 102 -6.89 -1.13 20.01
CA ILE A 102 -6.67 -0.07 19.00
C ILE A 102 -7.95 0.77 18.86
N LYS A 103 -9.12 0.13 18.80
CA LYS A 103 -10.41 0.82 18.72
C LYS A 103 -10.64 1.77 19.90
N LYS A 104 -10.34 1.32 21.13
CA LYS A 104 -10.48 2.14 22.34
C LYS A 104 -9.54 3.35 22.28
N LYS A 105 -8.27 3.15 21.93
CA LYS A 105 -7.29 4.25 21.80
C LYS A 105 -7.70 5.28 20.76
N LEU A 106 -8.17 4.86 19.59
CA LEU A 106 -8.65 5.77 18.54
C LEU A 106 -9.78 6.69 19.04
N ARG A 107 -10.71 6.14 19.83
CA ARG A 107 -11.82 6.91 20.41
C ARG A 107 -11.37 7.89 21.49
N GLU A 108 -10.46 7.47 22.37
CA GLU A 108 -9.89 8.33 23.42
C GLU A 108 -9.17 9.54 22.83
N LEU A 109 -8.46 9.32 21.72
CA LEU A 109 -7.65 10.33 21.04
C LEU A 109 -8.41 11.10 19.95
N LYS A 110 -9.70 10.82 19.77
CA LYS A 110 -10.57 11.43 18.74
C LYS A 110 -9.97 11.34 17.33
N LEU A 111 -9.28 10.24 17.03
CA LEU A 111 -8.65 10.01 15.73
C LEU A 111 -9.63 9.33 14.78
N HIS A 112 -9.53 9.69 13.50
CA HIS A 112 -10.28 9.05 12.44
C HIS A 112 -9.40 8.02 11.72
N THR A 113 -10.02 6.93 11.26
CA THR A 113 -9.35 5.95 10.41
C THR A 113 -10.16 5.72 9.15
N VAL A 114 -9.49 5.62 8.00
CA VAL A 114 -10.18 5.22 6.77
C VAL A 114 -10.78 3.82 6.91
N CYS A 115 -10.19 2.97 7.76
CA CYS A 115 -10.69 1.63 8.03
C CYS A 115 -12.13 1.66 8.58
N GLU A 116 -12.43 2.55 9.53
CA GLU A 116 -13.79 2.73 10.06
C GLU A 116 -14.68 3.51 9.10
N GLU A 117 -14.21 4.66 8.59
CA GLU A 117 -15.04 5.57 7.79
C GLU A 117 -15.42 4.99 6.41
N ALA A 118 -14.51 4.22 5.80
CA ALA A 118 -14.74 3.55 4.52
C ALA A 118 -15.36 2.14 4.66
N LYS A 119 -15.67 1.68 5.88
CA LYS A 119 -16.20 0.34 6.17
C LYS A 119 -15.31 -0.77 5.58
N CYS A 120 -14.02 -0.71 5.90
CA CYS A 120 -13.03 -1.62 5.33
C CYS A 120 -13.30 -3.08 5.77
N PRO A 121 -13.35 -4.02 4.82
CA PRO A 121 -13.59 -5.42 5.15
C PRO A 121 -12.40 -6.10 5.85
N ASN A 122 -11.20 -5.52 5.74
CA ASN A 122 -9.95 -6.09 6.25
C ASN A 122 -9.61 -5.60 7.67
N LEU A 123 -10.49 -4.83 8.29
CA LEU A 123 -10.20 -4.11 9.53
C LEU A 123 -9.79 -5.04 10.69
N GLY A 124 -10.39 -6.22 10.80
CA GLY A 124 -10.01 -7.22 11.81
C GLY A 124 -8.61 -7.78 11.58
N GLU A 125 -8.26 -8.09 10.32
CA GLU A 125 -6.97 -8.67 9.95
C GLU A 125 -5.81 -7.67 10.13
N CYS A 126 -6.00 -6.44 9.65
CA CYS A 126 -4.99 -5.38 9.74
C CYS A 126 -4.65 -5.01 11.19
N TRP A 127 -5.66 -4.87 12.06
CA TRP A 127 -5.45 -4.41 13.44
C TRP A 127 -5.02 -5.51 14.41
N SER A 128 -5.40 -6.77 14.15
CA SER A 128 -4.92 -7.91 14.95
C SER A 128 -3.48 -8.32 14.60
N GLY A 129 -3.01 -7.91 13.42
CA GLY A 129 -1.75 -8.36 12.84
C GLY A 129 -1.81 -9.74 12.19
N GLY A 130 -2.99 -10.37 12.11
CA GLY A 130 -3.24 -11.67 11.48
C GLY A 130 -2.19 -12.74 11.82
N GLU A 131 -1.89 -13.64 10.87
CA GLU A 131 -0.91 -14.72 11.04
C GLU A 131 0.55 -14.26 11.12
N THR A 132 0.84 -13.07 10.57
CA THR A 132 2.21 -12.53 10.46
C THR A 132 2.65 -11.70 11.66
N GLY A 133 1.76 -11.41 12.62
CA GLY A 133 2.05 -10.67 13.85
C GLY A 133 2.18 -9.14 13.73
N THR A 134 2.49 -8.61 12.54
CA THR A 134 2.61 -7.16 12.29
C THR A 134 1.24 -6.52 12.14
N ALA A 135 0.86 -5.69 13.10
CA ALA A 135 -0.35 -4.86 13.01
C ALA A 135 -0.04 -3.59 12.22
N THR A 136 -1.02 -3.15 11.43
CA THR A 136 -0.98 -1.87 10.72
C THR A 136 -2.30 -1.14 10.91
N ALA A 137 -2.21 0.19 11.00
CA ALA A 137 -3.36 1.07 10.98
C ALA A 137 -3.19 2.12 9.88
N THR A 138 -4.30 2.48 9.23
CA THR A 138 -4.36 3.62 8.33
C THR A 138 -5.09 4.77 9.02
N ILE A 139 -4.34 5.81 9.35
CA ILE A 139 -4.83 6.97 10.10
C ILE A 139 -5.20 8.07 9.13
N MET A 140 -6.41 8.60 9.31
CA MET A 140 -6.93 9.69 8.50
C MET A 140 -6.84 10.99 9.29
N ILE A 141 -6.00 11.91 8.80
CA ILE A 141 -5.83 13.26 9.35
C ILE A 141 -6.69 14.26 8.57
N LEU A 142 -6.78 15.50 9.06
CA LEU A 142 -7.57 16.60 8.50
C LEU A 142 -9.09 16.38 8.59
N GLY A 143 -9.51 15.53 9.53
CA GLY A 143 -10.91 15.20 9.82
C GLY A 143 -11.50 14.08 8.94
N ASP A 144 -12.82 13.94 9.00
CA ASP A 144 -13.59 12.87 8.36
C ASP A 144 -14.50 13.33 7.20
N THR A 145 -14.37 14.61 6.81
CA THR A 145 -15.26 15.26 5.87
C THR A 145 -14.46 15.91 4.75
N CYS A 146 -14.64 15.39 3.55
CA CYS A 146 -13.92 15.74 2.34
C CYS A 146 -14.57 16.89 1.56
N THR A 147 -13.76 17.73 0.93
CA THR A 147 -14.23 18.75 -0.02
C THR A 147 -14.60 18.21 -1.40
N ARG A 148 -14.32 16.92 -1.65
CA ARG A 148 -14.58 16.19 -2.89
C ARG A 148 -15.58 15.06 -2.73
N GLY A 149 -16.27 14.75 -3.82
CA GLY A 149 -17.34 13.76 -3.89
C GLY A 149 -17.09 12.64 -4.89
N CYS A 150 -16.02 11.85 -4.68
CA CYS A 150 -15.74 10.67 -5.49
C CYS A 150 -16.89 9.64 -5.39
N ARG A 151 -17.34 9.09 -6.51
CA ARG A 151 -18.56 8.26 -6.60
C ARG A 151 -18.42 6.86 -5.98
N PHE A 152 -17.19 6.45 -5.69
CA PHE A 152 -16.85 5.21 -4.99
C PHE A 152 -16.66 5.38 -3.48
N CYS A 153 -16.38 6.60 -3.01
CA CYS A 153 -15.87 6.86 -1.66
C CYS A 153 -17.00 7.08 -0.65
N ASN A 154 -16.90 6.45 0.53
CA ASN A 154 -17.91 6.55 1.60
C ASN A 154 -17.63 7.65 2.64
N VAL A 155 -16.53 8.39 2.48
CA VAL A 155 -16.18 9.52 3.37
C VAL A 155 -17.23 10.63 3.21
N LYS A 156 -17.53 11.33 4.31
CA LYS A 156 -18.51 12.43 4.30
C LYS A 156 -18.02 13.55 3.39
N THR A 157 -18.95 14.30 2.83
CA THR A 157 -18.60 15.40 1.92
C THR A 157 -19.20 16.72 2.38
N SER A 158 -18.41 17.79 2.42
CA SER A 158 -18.86 19.16 2.66
C SER A 158 -17.98 20.14 1.89
N ARG A 159 -18.59 21.19 1.33
CA ARG A 159 -17.82 22.30 0.74
C ARG A 159 -17.07 23.12 1.78
N THR A 160 -17.53 23.09 3.01
CA THR A 160 -16.99 23.83 4.16
C THR A 160 -16.84 22.87 5.33
N PRO A 161 -15.85 21.96 5.28
CA PRO A 161 -15.55 21.10 6.42
C PRO A 161 -15.09 21.95 7.62
N PRO A 162 -15.15 21.41 8.85
CA PRO A 162 -14.58 22.08 10.01
C PRO A 162 -13.08 22.40 9.82
N PRO A 163 -12.56 23.46 10.46
CA PRO A 163 -11.13 23.73 10.45
C PRO A 163 -10.37 22.52 11.06
N PRO A 164 -9.19 22.16 10.53
CA PRO A 164 -8.37 21.12 11.14
C PRO A 164 -7.94 21.54 12.56
N ASP A 165 -7.75 20.58 13.45
CA ASP A 165 -7.15 20.83 14.76
C ASP A 165 -5.64 21.09 14.58
N PRO A 166 -5.12 22.27 14.96
CA PRO A 166 -3.69 22.56 14.83
C PRO A 166 -2.78 21.62 15.62
N ASN A 167 -3.30 20.94 16.65
CA ASN A 167 -2.54 19.97 17.45
C ASN A 167 -2.64 18.54 16.93
N GLU A 168 -3.47 18.27 15.91
CA GLU A 168 -3.64 16.94 15.32
C GLU A 168 -2.29 16.30 14.93
N PRO A 169 -1.32 17.00 14.29
CA PRO A 169 -0.03 16.39 13.94
C PRO A 169 0.73 15.84 15.16
N GLN A 170 0.73 16.58 16.26
CA GLN A 170 1.38 16.14 17.51
C GLN A 170 0.63 14.96 18.13
N ASN A 171 -0.68 15.11 18.29
CA ASN A 171 -1.53 14.11 18.94
C ASN A 171 -1.48 12.77 18.19
N VAL A 172 -1.54 12.82 16.85
CA VAL A 172 -1.43 11.64 15.98
C VAL A 172 -0.06 10.99 16.10
N ALA A 173 1.02 11.78 16.05
CA ALA A 173 2.39 11.24 16.15
C ALA A 173 2.64 10.56 17.50
N GLU A 174 2.25 11.17 18.61
CA GLU A 174 2.37 10.59 19.96
C GLU A 174 1.53 9.31 20.10
N ALA A 175 0.31 9.34 19.58
CA ALA A 175 -0.58 8.19 19.57
C ALA A 175 0.06 6.99 18.86
N ILE A 176 0.47 7.17 17.60
CA ILE A 176 1.04 6.10 16.76
C ILE A 176 2.35 5.58 17.37
N ALA A 177 3.21 6.47 17.89
CA ALA A 177 4.44 6.06 18.56
C ALA A 177 4.18 5.13 19.76
N SER A 178 3.07 5.34 20.48
CA SER A 178 2.66 4.50 21.64
C SER A 178 2.04 3.15 21.27
N TRP A 179 1.75 2.88 19.99
CA TRP A 179 1.01 1.68 19.57
C TRP A 179 1.90 0.48 19.25
N GLY A 180 3.22 0.65 19.24
CA GLY A 180 4.16 -0.43 18.94
C GLY A 180 4.09 -0.92 17.48
N LEU A 181 3.46 -0.14 16.58
CA LEU A 181 3.44 -0.45 15.15
C LEU A 181 4.83 -0.24 14.54
N GLU A 182 5.17 -1.01 13.52
CA GLU A 182 6.42 -0.83 12.75
C GLU A 182 6.19 -0.13 11.42
N TYR A 183 4.95 -0.19 10.92
CA TYR A 183 4.50 0.42 9.68
C TYR A 183 3.17 1.14 9.93
N VAL A 184 3.03 2.35 9.41
CA VAL A 184 1.79 3.10 9.45
C VAL A 184 1.50 3.74 8.11
N VAL A 185 0.21 3.75 7.73
CA VAL A 185 -0.26 4.54 6.60
C VAL A 185 -0.95 5.78 7.15
N ILE A 186 -0.50 6.95 6.72
CA ILE A 186 -1.18 8.22 6.97
C ILE A 186 -1.90 8.60 5.68
N THR A 187 -3.14 9.02 5.77
CA THR A 187 -3.95 9.51 4.64
C THR A 187 -4.73 10.74 5.08
N SER A 188 -5.29 11.50 4.15
CA SER A 188 -6.22 12.58 4.48
C SER A 188 -7.42 12.59 3.55
N VAL A 189 -8.43 13.37 3.93
CA VAL A 189 -9.43 13.86 2.99
C VAL A 189 -8.85 14.96 2.10
N ASP A 190 -9.50 15.27 0.98
CA ASP A 190 -9.18 16.47 0.20
C ASP A 190 -9.64 17.73 0.95
N ARG A 191 -8.72 18.69 1.09
CA ARG A 191 -8.94 19.99 1.74
C ARG A 191 -8.74 21.14 0.77
N ASP A 192 -9.52 21.15 -0.32
CA ASP A 192 -9.49 22.23 -1.33
C ASP A 192 -9.84 23.61 -0.73
N ASP A 193 -10.40 23.64 0.49
CA ASP A 193 -10.69 24.85 1.27
C ASP A 193 -9.46 25.49 1.92
N LEU A 194 -8.36 24.74 2.07
CA LEU A 194 -7.11 25.23 2.65
C LEU A 194 -6.16 25.76 1.56
N PRO A 195 -5.42 26.87 1.80
CA PRO A 195 -4.46 27.41 0.84
C PRO A 195 -3.38 26.42 0.40
N ASP A 196 -2.87 25.61 1.33
CA ASP A 196 -1.84 24.58 1.08
C ASP A 196 -2.43 23.18 0.90
N GLN A 197 -3.76 23.08 0.80
CA GLN A 197 -4.52 21.85 0.59
C GLN A 197 -4.26 20.75 1.65
N GLY A 198 -3.75 21.14 2.83
CA GLY A 198 -3.40 20.23 3.92
C GLY A 198 -1.99 19.63 3.84
N SER A 199 -1.19 19.98 2.83
CA SER A 199 0.17 19.43 2.65
C SER A 199 1.09 19.71 3.84
N GLY A 200 1.03 20.90 4.45
CA GLY A 200 1.82 21.25 5.62
C GLY A 200 1.47 20.39 6.84
N HIS A 201 0.18 20.18 7.06
CA HIS A 201 -0.32 19.35 8.15
C HIS A 201 0.13 17.89 8.02
N PHE A 202 0.11 17.38 6.78
CA PHE A 202 0.59 16.04 6.44
C PHE A 202 2.09 15.91 6.72
N ALA A 203 2.90 16.84 6.21
CA ALA A 203 4.35 16.84 6.39
C ALA A 203 4.75 16.97 7.87
N GLU A 204 4.09 17.86 8.63
CA GLU A 204 4.34 18.02 10.06
C GLU A 204 4.05 16.74 10.84
N THR A 205 2.97 16.03 10.50
CA THR A 205 2.62 14.75 11.15
C THR A 205 3.70 13.70 10.91
N VAL A 206 4.19 13.57 9.67
CA VAL A 206 5.27 12.64 9.31
C VAL A 206 6.56 12.99 10.06
N GLN A 207 6.97 14.26 10.04
CA GLN A 207 8.19 14.73 10.70
C GLN A 207 8.16 14.48 12.21
N LYS A 208 7.06 14.82 12.88
CA LYS A 208 6.87 14.57 14.31
C LYS A 208 6.94 13.08 14.64
N LEU A 209 6.32 12.23 13.83
CA LEU A 209 6.38 10.79 14.03
C LEU A 209 7.80 10.24 13.82
N LYS A 210 8.54 10.73 12.81
CA LYS A 210 9.95 10.35 12.63
C LYS A 210 10.86 10.82 13.76
N ILE A 211 10.59 11.97 14.38
CA ILE A 211 11.32 12.42 15.58
C ILE A 211 11.06 11.49 16.76
N LEU A 212 9.78 11.15 17.02
CA LEU A 212 9.40 10.29 18.14
C LEU A 212 9.81 8.83 17.94
N LYS A 213 9.79 8.34 16.69
CA LYS A 213 10.15 6.96 16.34
C LYS A 213 10.85 6.89 14.97
N PRO A 214 12.17 7.13 14.93
CA PRO A 214 12.94 7.17 13.67
C PRO A 214 12.88 5.87 12.85
N SER A 215 12.70 4.72 13.51
CA SER A 215 12.62 3.40 12.86
C SER A 215 11.25 3.05 12.28
N MET A 216 10.20 3.83 12.56
CA MET A 216 8.87 3.61 12.01
C MET A 216 8.88 3.80 10.50
N LEU A 217 8.33 2.86 9.74
CA LEU A 217 8.06 3.05 8.32
C LEU A 217 6.73 3.78 8.13
N ILE A 218 6.74 4.83 7.32
CA ILE A 218 5.60 5.71 7.09
C ILE A 218 5.27 5.75 5.61
N GLU A 219 4.07 5.31 5.27
CA GLU A 219 3.45 5.51 3.96
C GLU A 219 2.48 6.69 4.01
N ALA A 220 2.67 7.67 3.13
CA ALA A 220 1.77 8.80 2.96
C ALA A 220 0.88 8.58 1.75
N LEU A 221 -0.39 8.22 1.97
CA LEU A 221 -1.42 8.20 0.92
C LEU A 221 -2.04 9.58 0.79
N VAL A 222 -1.57 10.34 -0.19
CA VAL A 222 -1.91 11.76 -0.33
C VAL A 222 -3.05 12.01 -1.32
N PRO A 223 -3.79 13.12 -1.14
CA PRO A 223 -4.57 13.76 -2.20
C PRO A 223 -3.72 14.13 -3.42
N ASP A 224 -4.37 14.58 -4.50
CA ASP A 224 -3.64 15.07 -5.69
C ASP A 224 -3.14 16.52 -5.55
N PHE A 225 -3.54 17.21 -4.48
CA PHE A 225 -3.27 18.64 -4.26
C PHE A 225 -3.57 19.53 -5.48
N ARG A 226 -4.56 19.16 -6.30
CA ARG A 226 -4.88 19.84 -7.58
C ARG A 226 -3.67 19.99 -8.52
N GLY A 227 -2.68 19.11 -8.40
CA GLY A 227 -1.43 19.16 -9.16
C GLY A 227 -0.44 20.24 -8.69
N ASP A 228 -0.60 20.80 -7.50
CA ASP A 228 0.33 21.78 -6.94
C ASP A 228 1.65 21.12 -6.53
N GLU A 229 2.70 21.36 -7.31
CA GLU A 229 4.03 20.79 -7.09
C GLU A 229 4.63 21.19 -5.74
N VAL A 230 4.33 22.38 -5.20
CA VAL A 230 4.84 22.82 -3.89
C VAL A 230 4.21 21.99 -2.77
N CYS A 231 2.93 21.63 -2.92
CA CYS A 231 2.26 20.73 -1.98
C CYS A 231 2.88 19.32 -2.04
N VAL A 232 3.17 18.82 -3.24
CA VAL A 232 3.81 17.51 -3.45
C VAL A 232 5.22 17.47 -2.85
N GLU A 233 6.07 18.45 -3.19
CA GLU A 233 7.44 18.58 -2.67
C GLU A 233 7.46 18.57 -1.14
N LYS A 234 6.58 19.36 -0.52
CA LYS A 234 6.52 19.49 0.93
C LYS A 234 6.26 18.16 1.62
N VAL A 235 5.36 17.34 1.08
CA VAL A 235 5.09 16.01 1.65
C VAL A 235 6.22 15.04 1.28
N ALA A 236 6.68 15.03 0.03
CA ALA A 236 7.74 14.13 -0.45
C ALA A 236 9.05 14.26 0.34
N THR A 237 9.37 15.47 0.82
CA THR A 237 10.59 15.76 1.58
C THR A 237 10.42 15.64 3.10
N SER A 238 9.24 15.22 3.59
CA SER A 238 8.92 15.14 5.03
C SER A 238 9.63 14.00 5.78
N GLY A 239 10.32 13.11 5.06
CA GLY A 239 11.02 11.94 5.62
C GLY A 239 10.21 10.65 5.60
N LEU A 240 9.07 10.61 4.90
CA LEU A 240 8.31 9.38 4.63
C LEU A 240 9.13 8.34 3.85
N ASP A 241 8.73 7.08 3.96
CA ASP A 241 9.39 5.96 3.29
C ASP A 241 8.67 5.56 1.98
N VAL A 242 7.35 5.79 1.91
CA VAL A 242 6.53 5.50 0.73
C VAL A 242 5.58 6.67 0.45
N PHE A 243 5.70 7.26 -0.74
CA PHE A 243 4.76 8.25 -1.25
C PHE A 243 3.70 7.55 -2.09
N ALA A 244 2.46 7.57 -1.65
CA ALA A 244 1.35 6.92 -2.34
C ALA A 244 0.34 7.94 -2.84
N HIS A 245 -0.10 7.81 -4.09
CA HIS A 245 -1.25 8.52 -4.62
C HIS A 245 -2.01 7.59 -5.55
N ASN A 246 -3.31 7.39 -5.29
CA ASN A 246 -4.11 6.46 -6.07
C ASN A 246 -4.71 7.13 -7.32
N ILE A 247 -4.47 6.53 -8.48
CA ILE A 247 -5.17 6.88 -9.73
C ILE A 247 -6.61 6.33 -9.77
N GLU A 248 -6.91 5.34 -8.93
CA GLU A 248 -8.19 4.69 -8.64
C GLU A 248 -8.83 3.90 -9.78
N THR A 249 -8.75 4.36 -11.02
CA THR A 249 -9.34 3.69 -12.19
C THR A 249 -8.57 4.04 -13.47
N VAL A 250 -8.95 3.42 -14.59
CA VAL A 250 -8.39 3.69 -15.91
C VAL A 250 -8.73 5.11 -16.38
N GLU A 251 -7.97 5.64 -17.34
CA GLU A 251 -8.09 7.03 -17.81
C GLU A 251 -9.51 7.37 -18.30
N GLU A 252 -10.14 6.43 -18.98
CA GLU A 252 -11.48 6.56 -19.58
C GLU A 252 -12.60 6.69 -18.55
N LEU A 253 -12.38 6.20 -17.32
CA LEU A 253 -13.39 6.16 -16.26
C LEU A 253 -13.20 7.21 -15.17
N GLN A 254 -12.17 8.05 -15.27
CA GLN A 254 -11.84 9.04 -14.23
C GLN A 254 -13.04 9.90 -13.83
N SER A 255 -13.72 10.53 -14.79
CA SER A 255 -14.89 11.39 -14.53
C SER A 255 -16.13 10.62 -14.05
N ALA A 256 -16.20 9.32 -14.38
CA ALA A 256 -17.29 8.45 -13.96
C ALA A 256 -17.08 7.90 -12.53
N VAL A 257 -15.85 7.86 -12.03
CA VAL A 257 -15.49 7.25 -10.74
C VAL A 257 -15.10 8.29 -9.70
N ARG A 258 -14.28 9.27 -10.07
CA ARG A 258 -13.69 10.26 -9.17
C ARG A 258 -14.41 11.60 -9.27
N ASP A 259 -14.12 12.49 -8.32
CA ASP A 259 -14.57 13.89 -8.39
C ASP A 259 -13.99 14.55 -9.66
N HIS A 260 -14.75 15.46 -10.28
CA HIS A 260 -14.37 16.11 -11.55
C HIS A 260 -13.08 16.94 -11.46
N ARG A 261 -12.62 17.28 -10.25
CA ARG A 261 -11.33 17.96 -10.00
C ARG A 261 -10.12 17.01 -10.09
N ALA A 262 -10.35 15.70 -10.04
CA ALA A 262 -9.31 14.69 -10.19
C ALA A 262 -9.30 14.15 -11.63
N ASN A 263 -8.11 13.89 -12.16
CA ASN A 263 -7.95 13.28 -13.48
C ASN A 263 -6.66 12.44 -13.56
N PHE A 264 -6.57 11.61 -14.60
CA PHE A 264 -5.49 10.65 -14.77
C PHE A 264 -4.11 11.33 -14.85
N LYS A 265 -3.99 12.35 -15.70
CA LYS A 265 -2.72 13.05 -15.91
C LYS A 265 -2.23 13.71 -14.63
N GLN A 266 -3.08 14.48 -13.96
CA GLN A 266 -2.75 15.14 -12.69
C GLN A 266 -2.29 14.13 -11.63
N SER A 267 -2.99 13.01 -11.49
CA SER A 267 -2.59 11.96 -10.55
C SER A 267 -1.25 11.32 -10.89
N LEU A 268 -0.96 11.14 -12.17
CA LEU A 268 0.34 10.61 -12.61
C LEU A 268 1.46 11.63 -12.42
N ASP A 269 1.21 12.90 -12.74
CA ASP A 269 2.15 14.00 -12.53
C ASP A 269 2.54 14.11 -11.04
N VAL A 270 1.59 13.97 -10.11
CA VAL A 270 1.86 13.93 -8.65
C VAL A 270 2.88 12.84 -8.28
N LEU A 271 2.77 11.65 -8.86
CA LEU A 271 3.68 10.53 -8.59
C LEU A 271 5.07 10.77 -9.21
N VAL A 272 5.12 11.33 -10.43
CA VAL A 272 6.38 11.73 -11.07
C VAL A 272 7.10 12.77 -10.22
N LYS A 273 6.37 13.81 -9.79
CA LYS A 273 6.91 14.90 -8.95
C LYS A 273 7.37 14.40 -7.59
N ALA A 274 6.61 13.51 -6.97
CA ALA A 274 7.03 12.88 -5.73
C ALA A 274 8.38 12.16 -5.89
N LYS A 275 8.60 11.46 -7.02
CA LYS A 275 9.89 10.80 -7.31
C LYS A 275 11.02 11.78 -7.62
N GLU A 276 10.73 12.95 -8.21
CA GLU A 276 11.72 14.01 -8.44
C GLU A 276 12.19 14.65 -7.12
N TYR A 277 11.28 14.91 -6.18
CA TYR A 277 11.57 15.62 -4.93
C TYR A 277 11.98 14.72 -3.76
N ALA A 278 11.46 13.49 -3.70
CA ALA A 278 11.71 12.62 -2.56
C ALA A 278 13.18 12.19 -2.49
N PRO A 279 13.73 12.02 -1.27
CA PRO A 279 15.06 11.45 -1.09
C PRO A 279 15.22 10.10 -1.79
N GLN A 280 16.44 9.80 -2.23
CA GLN A 280 16.75 8.51 -2.84
C GLN A 280 16.37 7.37 -1.89
N GLY A 281 15.68 6.36 -2.43
CA GLY A 281 15.19 5.21 -1.67
C GLY A 281 13.74 5.33 -1.20
N THR A 282 13.11 6.50 -1.33
CA THR A 282 11.65 6.63 -1.14
C THR A 282 10.91 5.94 -2.28
N LEU A 283 9.97 5.05 -1.92
CA LEU A 283 9.15 4.34 -2.90
C LEU A 283 7.93 5.16 -3.31
N THR A 284 7.50 5.00 -4.56
CA THR A 284 6.23 5.52 -5.06
C THR A 284 5.21 4.41 -5.27
N LYS A 285 3.95 4.67 -4.91
CA LYS A 285 2.89 3.66 -4.93
C LYS A 285 1.58 4.21 -5.47
N THR A 286 0.85 3.37 -6.22
CA THR A 286 -0.51 3.70 -6.66
C THR A 286 -1.43 2.49 -6.60
N SER A 287 -2.74 2.75 -6.75
CA SER A 287 -3.79 1.73 -6.71
C SER A 287 -4.82 1.95 -7.81
N VAL A 288 -5.36 0.84 -8.32
CA VAL A 288 -6.53 0.78 -9.20
C VAL A 288 -7.57 -0.16 -8.58
N MET A 289 -8.83 0.29 -8.53
CA MET A 289 -9.95 -0.57 -8.20
C MET A 289 -10.54 -1.18 -9.48
N LEU A 290 -10.71 -2.49 -9.49
CA LEU A 290 -11.33 -3.23 -10.58
C LEU A 290 -12.82 -3.49 -10.34
N GLY A 291 -13.58 -3.72 -11.41
CA GLY A 291 -15.03 -3.84 -11.39
C GLY A 291 -15.76 -2.50 -11.44
N CYS A 292 -15.11 -1.44 -11.90
CA CYS A 292 -15.69 -0.12 -12.15
C CYS A 292 -16.29 0.01 -13.56
N GLY A 293 -16.02 -0.96 -14.44
CA GLY A 293 -16.46 -1.01 -15.84
C GLY A 293 -15.30 -0.97 -16.85
N GLU A 294 -14.07 -1.04 -16.36
CA GLU A 294 -12.86 -1.09 -17.16
C GLU A 294 -12.71 -2.44 -17.88
N THR A 295 -12.10 -2.41 -19.07
CA THR A 295 -11.70 -3.63 -19.78
C THR A 295 -10.28 -4.05 -19.41
N PRO A 296 -9.89 -5.33 -19.61
CA PRO A 296 -8.52 -5.77 -19.36
C PRO A 296 -7.47 -4.95 -20.11
N ASP A 297 -7.72 -4.65 -21.38
CA ASP A 297 -6.82 -3.84 -22.21
C ASP A 297 -6.61 -2.43 -21.63
N GLN A 298 -7.64 -1.81 -21.06
CA GLN A 298 -7.53 -0.51 -20.41
C GLN A 298 -6.70 -0.60 -19.12
N VAL A 299 -6.82 -1.69 -18.37
CA VAL A 299 -6.01 -1.93 -17.17
C VAL A 299 -4.55 -2.12 -17.55
N VAL A 300 -4.25 -2.95 -18.55
CA VAL A 300 -2.87 -3.18 -19.02
C VAL A 300 -2.24 -1.88 -19.56
N LYS A 301 -2.96 -1.10 -20.38
CA LYS A 301 -2.50 0.22 -20.83
C LYS A 301 -2.27 1.19 -19.67
N THR A 302 -3.09 1.11 -18.63
CA THR A 302 -2.87 1.90 -17.40
C THR A 302 -1.58 1.47 -16.71
N MET A 303 -1.31 0.17 -16.60
CA MET A 303 -0.06 -0.35 -16.03
C MET A 303 1.17 0.14 -16.79
N GLU A 304 1.14 0.14 -18.13
CA GLU A 304 2.22 0.65 -18.97
C GLU A 304 2.51 2.14 -18.68
N LYS A 305 1.46 2.97 -18.62
CA LYS A 305 1.59 4.41 -18.32
C LYS A 305 2.13 4.65 -16.92
N VAL A 306 1.63 3.91 -15.93
CA VAL A 306 2.09 3.99 -14.54
C VAL A 306 3.55 3.55 -14.42
N ARG A 307 3.94 2.48 -15.11
CA ARG A 307 5.33 2.02 -15.11
C ARG A 307 6.25 3.02 -15.81
N ALA A 308 5.82 3.58 -16.94
CA ALA A 308 6.59 4.61 -17.65
C ALA A 308 6.80 5.88 -16.82
N ALA A 309 5.86 6.23 -15.93
CA ALA A 309 6.00 7.30 -14.96
C ALA A 309 6.96 6.96 -13.79
N GLY A 310 7.60 5.78 -13.82
CA GLY A 310 8.59 5.41 -12.82
C GLY A 310 7.99 4.89 -11.50
N VAL A 311 6.68 4.64 -11.41
CA VAL A 311 6.04 4.17 -10.16
C VAL A 311 6.57 2.79 -9.76
N ASP A 312 6.88 2.60 -8.47
CA ASP A 312 7.54 1.40 -7.96
C ASP A 312 6.55 0.28 -7.61
N VAL A 313 5.44 0.64 -6.98
CA VAL A 313 4.47 -0.31 -6.43
C VAL A 313 3.07 -0.05 -6.98
N MET A 314 2.37 -1.11 -7.38
CA MET A 314 1.00 -1.02 -7.85
C MET A 314 0.09 -1.99 -7.08
N THR A 315 -1.13 -1.55 -6.74
CA THR A 315 -2.12 -2.41 -6.10
C THR A 315 -3.41 -2.50 -6.90
N PHE A 316 -3.98 -3.71 -6.98
CA PHE A 316 -5.28 -3.98 -7.60
C PHE A 316 -6.22 -4.62 -6.59
N GLY A 317 -7.36 -3.96 -6.35
CA GLY A 317 -8.41 -4.44 -5.46
C GLY A 317 -9.77 -4.44 -6.14
N GLN A 318 -10.70 -5.29 -5.69
CA GLN A 318 -12.07 -5.22 -6.18
C GLN A 318 -12.79 -4.00 -5.61
N TYR A 319 -13.44 -3.21 -6.47
CA TYR A 319 -14.36 -2.17 -6.06
C TYR A 319 -15.51 -2.77 -5.25
N MET A 320 -15.59 -2.35 -3.99
CA MET A 320 -16.64 -2.72 -3.06
C MET A 320 -17.58 -1.55 -2.87
N ARG A 321 -18.78 -1.67 -3.42
CA ARG A 321 -19.81 -0.63 -3.31
C ARG A 321 -20.22 -0.41 -1.84
N PRO A 322 -19.97 0.78 -1.25
CA PRO A 322 -20.25 1.00 0.18
C PRO A 322 -21.74 1.10 0.52
N SER A 323 -22.54 1.63 -0.41
CA SER A 323 -23.99 1.76 -0.25
C SER A 323 -24.70 1.87 -1.60
N LYS A 324 -26.04 1.76 -1.61
CA LYS A 324 -26.87 1.93 -2.81
C LYS A 324 -26.80 3.34 -3.45
N ARG A 325 -26.22 4.33 -2.76
CA ARG A 325 -26.03 5.70 -3.28
C ARG A 325 -24.76 5.83 -4.13
N HIS A 326 -23.78 4.96 -3.92
CA HIS A 326 -22.51 4.96 -4.67
C HIS A 326 -22.67 4.29 -6.04
N MET A 327 -21.69 4.47 -6.91
CA MET A 327 -21.68 3.84 -8.24
C MET A 327 -21.88 2.30 -8.14
N PRO A 328 -22.64 1.67 -9.05
CA PRO A 328 -22.81 0.22 -9.04
C PRO A 328 -21.47 -0.48 -9.32
N VAL A 329 -21.32 -1.70 -8.80
CA VAL A 329 -20.25 -2.59 -9.27
C VAL A 329 -20.63 -3.03 -10.68
N SER A 330 -19.70 -2.94 -11.63
CA SER A 330 -19.89 -3.48 -12.99
C SER A 330 -19.77 -5.00 -12.94
N ASP A 331 -18.64 -5.47 -12.41
CA ASP A 331 -18.22 -6.86 -12.45
C ASP A 331 -17.48 -7.25 -11.18
N TYR A 332 -17.61 -8.51 -10.78
CA TYR A 332 -16.74 -9.11 -9.76
C TYR A 332 -15.60 -9.85 -10.45
N ILE A 333 -14.39 -9.29 -10.36
CA ILE A 333 -13.20 -9.87 -10.98
C ILE A 333 -12.80 -11.15 -10.24
N THR A 334 -12.40 -12.16 -10.99
CA THR A 334 -12.01 -13.47 -10.46
C THR A 334 -10.60 -13.42 -9.85
N PRO A 335 -10.31 -14.26 -8.83
CA PRO A 335 -8.95 -14.38 -8.29
C PRO A 335 -7.90 -14.69 -9.37
N GLU A 336 -8.26 -15.49 -10.37
CA GLU A 336 -7.39 -15.84 -11.50
C GLU A 336 -7.02 -14.61 -12.33
N ALA A 337 -7.96 -13.71 -12.60
CA ALA A 337 -7.69 -12.46 -13.30
C ALA A 337 -6.79 -11.53 -12.48
N PHE A 338 -7.01 -11.42 -11.15
CA PHE A 338 -6.10 -10.68 -10.28
C PHE A 338 -4.68 -11.23 -10.32
N GLU A 339 -4.51 -12.56 -10.28
CA GLU A 339 -3.19 -13.18 -10.38
C GLU A 339 -2.50 -12.88 -11.72
N LYS A 340 -3.24 -12.83 -12.82
CA LYS A 340 -2.68 -12.41 -14.12
C LYS A 340 -2.17 -10.96 -14.09
N TYR A 341 -2.94 -10.02 -13.53
CA TYR A 341 -2.44 -8.64 -13.38
C TYR A 341 -1.19 -8.55 -12.52
N ARG A 342 -1.07 -9.39 -11.49
CA ARG A 342 0.14 -9.49 -10.69
C ARG A 342 1.34 -9.90 -11.55
N LEU A 343 1.22 -11.00 -12.29
CA LEU A 343 2.28 -11.53 -13.15
C LEU A 343 2.71 -10.52 -14.21
N VAL A 344 1.75 -9.94 -14.94
CA VAL A 344 2.03 -8.93 -15.96
C VAL A 344 2.73 -7.70 -15.38
N GLY A 345 2.31 -7.23 -14.20
CA GLY A 345 2.96 -6.09 -13.58
C GLY A 345 4.39 -6.40 -13.12
N MET A 346 4.63 -7.60 -12.58
CA MET A 346 6.00 -8.02 -12.25
C MET A 346 6.89 -8.11 -13.51
N GLU A 347 6.38 -8.61 -14.63
CA GLU A 347 7.08 -8.66 -15.93
C GLU A 347 7.39 -7.27 -16.50
N MET A 348 6.47 -6.32 -16.35
CA MET A 348 6.68 -4.90 -16.69
C MET A 348 7.78 -4.23 -15.84
N GLY A 349 8.20 -4.85 -14.74
CA GLY A 349 9.27 -4.35 -13.88
C GLY A 349 8.79 -3.39 -12.81
N PHE A 350 7.55 -3.53 -12.32
CA PHE A 350 7.19 -3.00 -11.01
C PHE A 350 8.03 -3.70 -9.93
N ARG A 351 8.45 -2.96 -8.90
CA ARG A 351 9.21 -3.56 -7.80
C ARG A 351 8.33 -4.52 -6.99
N TYR A 352 7.03 -4.22 -6.91
CA TYR A 352 6.05 -5.08 -6.26
C TYR A 352 4.63 -4.80 -6.79
N VAL A 353 3.82 -5.86 -6.91
CA VAL A 353 2.40 -5.76 -7.27
C VAL A 353 1.57 -6.58 -6.28
N ALA A 354 0.67 -5.91 -5.54
CA ALA A 354 -0.36 -6.61 -4.76
C ALA A 354 -1.66 -6.64 -5.56
N SER A 355 -2.15 -7.83 -5.88
CA SER A 355 -3.35 -7.97 -6.71
C SER A 355 -4.26 -9.03 -6.11
N GLY A 356 -5.50 -8.66 -5.80
CA GLY A 356 -6.47 -9.60 -5.27
C GLY A 356 -7.80 -8.96 -4.88
N PRO A 357 -8.89 -9.74 -4.78
CA PRO A 357 -10.23 -9.18 -4.52
C PRO A 357 -10.30 -8.34 -3.22
N MET A 358 -9.60 -8.79 -2.18
CA MET A 358 -9.58 -8.14 -0.88
C MET A 358 -8.46 -7.11 -0.71
N VAL A 359 -7.56 -6.96 -1.70
CA VAL A 359 -6.48 -5.98 -1.63
C VAL A 359 -7.05 -4.57 -1.58
N ARG A 360 -6.39 -3.71 -0.80
CA ARG A 360 -6.62 -2.27 -0.67
C ARG A 360 -5.27 -1.58 -0.79
N SER A 361 -5.26 -0.27 -1.07
CA SER A 361 -4.02 0.51 -1.13
C SER A 361 -3.19 0.33 0.15
N SER A 362 -3.82 0.32 1.32
CA SER A 362 -3.18 0.06 2.61
C SER A 362 -3.29 -1.40 3.10
N TYR A 363 -3.44 -2.38 2.20
CA TYR A 363 -3.54 -3.77 2.62
C TYR A 363 -2.17 -4.36 2.98
N LYS A 364 -2.16 -4.91 4.19
CA LYS A 364 -1.05 -5.53 4.92
C LYS A 364 -0.05 -6.36 4.10
N ALA A 365 -0.53 -7.16 3.14
CA ALA A 365 0.35 -8.00 2.33
C ALA A 365 1.39 -7.17 1.58
N GLY A 366 1.03 -5.96 1.11
CA GLY A 366 2.00 -5.08 0.46
C GLY A 366 3.00 -4.46 1.41
N GLU A 367 2.61 -4.18 2.64
CA GLU A 367 3.45 -3.48 3.63
C GLU A 367 4.60 -4.34 4.12
N PHE A 368 4.40 -5.67 4.26
CA PHE A 368 5.48 -6.59 4.62
C PHE A 368 6.56 -6.65 3.53
N TYR A 369 6.15 -6.77 2.26
CA TYR A 369 7.08 -6.78 1.13
C TYR A 369 7.78 -5.43 0.96
N ILE A 370 7.04 -4.33 1.12
CA ILE A 370 7.62 -2.99 1.09
C ILE A 370 8.64 -2.81 2.21
N LYS A 371 8.32 -3.24 3.43
CA LYS A 371 9.24 -3.22 4.57
C LYS A 371 10.53 -3.99 4.26
N SER A 372 10.41 -5.24 3.81
CA SER A 372 11.58 -6.07 3.52
C SER A 372 12.43 -5.50 2.38
N MET A 373 11.80 -4.87 1.38
CA MET A 373 12.50 -4.16 0.30
C MET A 373 13.27 -2.95 0.83
N ILE A 374 12.63 -2.09 1.63
CA ILE A 374 13.27 -0.89 2.19
C ILE A 374 14.45 -1.28 3.10
N GLU A 375 14.27 -2.31 3.93
CA GLU A 375 15.33 -2.83 4.80
C GLU A 375 16.51 -3.40 3.99
N SER A 376 16.22 -4.12 2.91
CA SER A 376 17.25 -4.67 2.01
C SER A 376 18.03 -3.58 1.28
N ASP A 377 17.35 -2.56 0.75
CA ASP A 377 17.97 -1.43 0.05
C ASP A 377 18.89 -0.63 0.99
N ARG A 378 18.44 -0.39 2.23
CA ARG A 378 19.24 0.29 3.27
C ARG A 378 20.48 -0.51 3.65
N ALA A 379 20.35 -1.83 3.78
CA ALA A 379 21.48 -2.71 4.08
C ALA A 379 22.50 -2.72 2.93
N ALA A 380 22.03 -2.71 1.67
CA ALA A 380 22.90 -2.67 0.50
C ALA A 380 23.63 -1.32 0.35
N SER A 381 23.01 -0.21 0.76
CA SER A 381 23.60 1.14 0.69
C SER A 381 24.58 1.45 1.82
N SER A 382 24.59 0.63 2.88
CA SER A 382 25.46 0.80 4.05
C SER A 382 26.77 -0.01 3.97
N ASN A 383 26.91 -0.85 2.94
CA ASN A 383 28.12 -1.59 2.58
C ASN A 383 28.79 -0.93 1.38
#